data_AF-A0A2M7PEU4-F1
#
_entry.id   AF-A0A2M7PEU4-F1
#
_cell.length_a   1.000
_cell.length_b   1.000
_cell.length_c   1.000
_cell.angle_alpha   90.00
_cell.angle_beta   90.00
_cell.angle_gamma   90.00
#
_symmetry.space_group_name_H-M   'P 1'
#
loop_
_entity.id
_entity.type
_entity.pdbx_description
1 polymer ?
#
loop_
_entity_poly.entity_id
_entity_poly.type
_entity_poly.pdbx_seq_one_letter_code
_entity_poly.pdbx_strand_id
1 'polypeptide(L)'
;MSESRFCHILFCLLALAGAILVAFTPARAAALSGCAKCHTDGDRLDELTAKIITETVPAEKSPLQQGQGCVATPAPFDLYEKILVKPTFLETTHGKKPCQDCHKGNPESDDPATAHQGMVRDPSLADPEAACGSCHEDIVKTAKNSLHAKPTTLLD
;
A
#
# COMPACT_ATOMS: atom_id res chain seq x y z
N MET A 1 9.52 17.70 -60.34
CA MET A 1 10.25 17.87 -59.07
C MET A 1 9.42 18.74 -58.13
N SER A 2 8.50 18.18 -57.32
CA SER A 2 7.85 18.94 -56.22
C SER A 2 6.92 18.12 -55.32
N GLU A 3 6.49 16.92 -55.71
CA GLU A 3 5.35 16.27 -55.00
C GLU A 3 5.77 15.20 -53.97
N SER A 4 6.92 14.51 -54.14
CA SER A 4 7.30 13.41 -53.22
C SER A 4 8.02 13.86 -51.94
N ARG A 5 8.44 15.13 -51.85
CA ARG A 5 9.14 15.67 -50.66
C ARG A 5 8.19 16.17 -49.57
N PHE A 6 6.93 16.44 -49.91
CA PHE A 6 5.95 16.95 -48.95
C PHE A 6 5.36 15.84 -48.05
N CYS A 7 5.25 14.61 -48.57
CA CYS A 7 4.70 13.47 -47.82
C CYS A 7 5.65 12.98 -46.70
N HIS A 8 6.97 12.99 -46.94
CA HIS A 8 7.95 12.57 -45.94
C HIS A 8 8.15 13.57 -44.80
N ILE A 9 7.98 14.88 -45.05
CA ILE A 9 8.11 15.91 -44.02
C ILE A 9 6.89 15.89 -43.08
N LEU A 10 5.69 15.62 -43.60
CA LEU A 10 4.47 15.50 -42.79
C LEU A 10 4.48 14.23 -41.91
N PHE A 11 5.06 13.13 -42.40
CA PHE A 11 5.19 11.89 -41.61
C PHE A 11 6.26 12.00 -40.50
N CYS A 12 7.32 12.79 -40.69
CA CYS A 12 8.33 13.04 -39.65
C CYS A 12 7.81 13.93 -38.51
N LEU A 13 6.89 14.87 -38.78
CA LEU A 13 6.35 15.75 -37.75
C LEU A 13 5.32 15.06 -36.83
N LEU A 14 4.63 14.01 -37.31
CA LEU A 14 3.71 13.22 -36.48
C LEU A 14 4.44 12.22 -35.57
N ALA A 15 5.68 11.82 -35.90
CA ALA A 15 6.50 10.95 -35.04
C ALA A 15 7.14 11.69 -33.85
N LEU A 16 7.26 13.02 -33.91
CA LEU A 16 7.80 13.86 -32.82
C LEU A 16 6.73 14.38 -31.86
N ALA A 17 5.45 14.34 -32.24
CA ALA A 17 4.34 14.76 -31.37
C ALA A 17 3.82 13.64 -30.44
N GLY A 18 4.16 12.38 -30.70
CA GLY A 18 3.69 11.23 -29.90
C GLY A 18 4.57 10.88 -28.69
N ALA A 19 5.74 11.52 -28.54
CA ALA A 19 6.74 11.18 -27.52
C ALA A 19 6.87 12.23 -26.40
N ILE A 20 5.98 13.23 -26.36
CA ILE A 20 6.02 14.31 -25.36
C ILE A 20 4.95 14.03 -24.29
N LEU A 21 5.45 13.48 -23.18
CA LEU A 21 4.84 13.48 -21.84
C LEU A 21 3.54 12.69 -21.65
N VAL A 22 3.64 11.35 -21.74
CA VAL A 22 3.12 10.55 -20.63
C VAL A 22 4.00 10.91 -19.43
N ALA A 23 3.68 12.01 -18.75
CA ALA A 23 4.14 12.22 -17.40
C ALA A 23 3.59 11.03 -16.62
N PHE A 24 4.44 10.03 -16.42
CA PHE A 24 4.25 8.97 -15.44
C PHE A 24 4.16 9.69 -14.09
N THR A 25 2.95 10.13 -13.76
CA THR A 25 2.62 10.68 -12.47
C THR A 25 2.68 9.50 -11.50
N PRO A 26 3.57 9.50 -10.50
CA PRO A 26 3.70 8.38 -9.57
C PRO A 26 2.39 8.10 -8.81
N ALA A 27 1.53 9.12 -8.68
CA ALA A 27 0.14 9.02 -8.23
C ALA A 27 -0.69 7.95 -8.98
N ARG A 28 -0.55 7.88 -10.31
CA ARG A 28 -1.31 6.94 -11.15
C ARG A 28 -0.78 5.51 -11.00
N ALA A 29 0.51 5.34 -10.71
CA ALA A 29 1.11 4.03 -10.47
C ALA A 29 0.65 3.42 -9.13
N ALA A 30 0.59 4.20 -8.05
CA ALA A 30 0.09 3.72 -6.76
C ALA A 30 -1.39 3.31 -6.82
N ALA A 31 -2.24 4.15 -7.45
CA ALA A 31 -3.67 3.90 -7.59
C ALA A 31 -4.02 2.66 -8.44
N LEU A 32 -3.14 2.27 -9.38
CA LEU A 32 -3.35 1.12 -10.26
C LEU A 32 -2.64 -0.16 -9.77
N SER A 33 -1.91 -0.08 -8.65
CA SER A 33 -1.21 -1.24 -8.08
C SER A 33 -2.18 -2.33 -7.61
N GLY A 34 -1.74 -3.58 -7.63
CA GLY A 34 -2.42 -4.71 -7.02
C GLY A 34 -2.71 -4.49 -5.53
N CYS A 35 -1.88 -3.70 -4.84
CA CYS A 35 -2.10 -3.30 -3.45
C CYS A 35 -3.39 -2.48 -3.30
N ALA A 36 -3.58 -1.44 -4.12
CA ALA A 36 -4.72 -0.53 -4.04
C ALA A 36 -6.06 -1.24 -4.35
N LYS A 37 -6.04 -2.27 -5.21
CA LYS A 37 -7.23 -3.07 -5.55
C LYS A 37 -7.93 -3.69 -4.34
N CYS A 38 -7.19 -3.98 -3.25
CA CYS A 38 -7.79 -4.45 -1.99
C CYS A 38 -7.76 -3.34 -0.93
N HIS A 39 -6.62 -2.67 -0.74
CA HIS A 39 -6.47 -1.73 0.37
C HIS A 39 -7.26 -0.43 0.22
N THR A 40 -7.91 -0.17 -0.91
CA THR A 40 -8.85 0.97 -1.06
C THR A 40 -10.30 0.54 -1.23
N ASP A 41 -10.58 -0.76 -1.13
CA ASP A 41 -11.90 -1.36 -1.31
C ASP A 41 -12.28 -2.14 -0.04
N GLY A 42 -13.16 -1.52 0.77
CA GLY A 42 -13.64 -2.12 2.02
C GLY A 42 -14.35 -3.45 1.78
N ASP A 43 -15.33 -3.47 0.86
CA ASP A 43 -16.13 -4.66 0.56
C ASP A 43 -15.25 -5.85 0.15
N ARG A 44 -14.20 -5.58 -0.64
CA ARG A 44 -13.23 -6.62 -1.03
C ARG A 44 -12.43 -7.16 0.16
N LEU A 45 -12.01 -6.29 1.08
CA LEU A 45 -11.31 -6.73 2.29
C LEU A 45 -12.21 -7.52 3.24
N ASP A 46 -13.48 -7.15 3.35
CA ASP A 46 -14.49 -7.86 4.16
C ASP A 46 -14.67 -9.29 3.64
N GLU A 47 -14.84 -9.42 2.33
CA GLU A 47 -14.98 -10.71 1.65
C GLU A 47 -13.77 -11.61 1.91
N LEU A 48 -12.54 -11.08 1.71
CA LEU A 48 -11.31 -11.82 1.93
C LEU A 48 -11.08 -12.19 3.40
N THR A 49 -11.42 -11.28 4.32
CA THR A 49 -11.27 -11.50 5.76
C THR A 49 -12.27 -12.56 6.24
N ALA A 50 -13.52 -12.48 5.81
CA ALA A 50 -14.53 -13.49 6.11
C ALA A 50 -14.10 -14.88 5.63
N LYS A 51 -13.56 -14.97 4.40
CA LYS A 51 -13.02 -16.20 3.85
C LYS A 51 -11.86 -16.76 4.68
N ILE A 52 -10.88 -15.92 5.04
CA ILE A 52 -9.73 -16.35 5.86
C ILE A 52 -10.19 -16.84 7.23
N ILE A 53 -11.11 -16.12 7.89
CA ILE A 53 -11.64 -16.53 9.20
C ILE A 53 -12.34 -17.88 9.10
N THR A 54 -13.19 -18.09 8.08
CA THR A 54 -13.93 -19.37 7.95
C THR A 54 -13.02 -20.54 7.58
N GLU A 55 -11.92 -20.30 6.86
CA GLU A 55 -11.00 -21.36 6.39
C GLU A 55 -9.87 -21.69 7.39
N THR A 56 -9.36 -20.70 8.14
CA THR A 56 -8.13 -20.87 8.96
C THR A 56 -8.39 -21.00 10.45
N VAL A 57 -9.60 -20.68 10.90
CA VAL A 57 -9.95 -20.70 12.31
C VAL A 57 -10.97 -21.82 12.54
N PRO A 58 -10.61 -22.89 13.27
CA PRO A 58 -11.61 -23.84 13.77
C PRO A 58 -12.68 -23.06 14.54
N ALA A 59 -13.96 -23.35 14.30
CA ALA A 59 -15.10 -22.64 14.92
C ALA A 59 -15.02 -22.56 16.47
N GLU A 60 -14.19 -23.39 17.07
CA GLU A 60 -13.92 -23.56 18.50
C GLU A 60 -12.69 -22.80 19.05
N LYS A 61 -11.82 -22.24 18.18
CA LYS A 61 -10.53 -21.62 18.57
C LYS A 61 -10.30 -20.27 17.89
N SER A 62 -11.35 -19.57 17.53
CA SER A 62 -11.18 -18.19 17.07
C SER A 62 -10.54 -17.35 18.17
N PRO A 63 -9.40 -16.69 17.93
CA PRO A 63 -8.83 -15.73 18.88
C PRO A 63 -9.84 -14.65 19.31
N LEU A 64 -10.94 -14.50 18.55
CA LEU A 64 -12.08 -13.65 18.83
C LEU A 64 -13.00 -14.16 19.95
N GLN A 65 -12.73 -15.32 20.55
CA GLN A 65 -13.47 -15.85 21.72
C GLN A 65 -12.83 -15.49 23.07
N GLN A 66 -11.70 -14.77 23.09
CA GLN A 66 -11.04 -14.35 24.33
C GLN A 66 -11.28 -12.88 24.65
N GLY A 67 -12.55 -12.50 24.70
CA GLY A 67 -13.01 -11.23 25.26
C GLY A 67 -14.43 -11.38 25.77
N GLN A 68 -14.62 -11.47 27.08
CA GLN A 68 -15.95 -11.51 27.72
C GLN A 68 -16.60 -10.10 27.77
N GLY A 69 -16.48 -9.33 26.69
CA GLY A 69 -17.30 -8.14 26.46
C GLY A 69 -18.65 -8.57 25.91
N CYS A 70 -19.72 -7.89 26.30
CA CYS A 70 -21.11 -8.28 26.02
C CYS A 70 -21.53 -8.17 24.54
N VAL A 71 -20.83 -8.79 23.59
CA VAL A 71 -21.30 -9.10 22.23
C VAL A 71 -20.55 -10.35 21.76
N ALA A 72 -21.16 -11.53 21.82
CA ALA A 72 -20.54 -12.81 21.46
C ALA A 72 -20.48 -13.06 19.93
N THR A 73 -20.42 -11.99 19.14
CA THR A 73 -20.10 -12.05 17.71
C THR A 73 -18.94 -11.09 17.49
N PRO A 74 -17.78 -11.57 17.00
CA PRO A 74 -16.77 -10.65 16.50
C PRO A 74 -17.46 -9.79 15.44
N ALA A 75 -17.45 -8.47 15.60
CA ALA A 75 -17.84 -7.61 14.51
C ALA A 75 -16.85 -7.90 13.38
N PRO A 76 -17.28 -8.42 12.20
CA PRO A 76 -16.38 -8.66 11.08
C PRO A 76 -15.62 -7.40 10.64
N PHE A 77 -16.10 -6.25 11.13
CA PHE A 77 -15.75 -4.89 10.76
C PHE A 77 -14.47 -4.34 11.41
N ASP A 78 -13.92 -4.94 12.47
CA ASP A 78 -12.83 -4.30 13.24
C ASP A 78 -11.40 -4.60 12.75
N LEU A 79 -11.19 -5.68 11.99
CA LEU A 79 -9.85 -6.09 11.57
C LEU A 79 -9.41 -5.46 10.26
N TYR A 80 -10.29 -5.39 9.26
CA TYR A 80 -9.90 -4.84 7.96
C TYR A 80 -9.84 -3.31 7.96
N GLU A 81 -10.63 -2.63 8.80
CA GLU A 81 -10.60 -1.16 8.92
C GLU A 81 -9.20 -0.65 9.31
N LYS A 82 -8.41 -1.48 10.00
CA LYS A 82 -7.02 -1.15 10.38
C LYS A 82 -6.05 -1.13 9.20
N ILE A 83 -6.40 -1.76 8.09
CA ILE A 83 -5.56 -1.86 6.88
C ILE A 83 -6.20 -1.16 5.66
N LEU A 84 -7.39 -0.57 5.83
CA LEU A 84 -8.08 0.19 4.79
C LEU A 84 -7.44 1.57 4.62
N VAL A 85 -7.01 1.86 3.40
CA VAL A 85 -6.49 3.13 2.95
C VAL A 85 -7.62 3.88 2.25
N LYS A 86 -8.00 5.05 2.79
CA LYS A 86 -9.02 5.89 2.15
C LYS A 86 -8.52 6.33 0.76
N PRO A 87 -9.37 6.34 -0.29
CA PRO A 87 -8.96 6.79 -1.62
C PRO A 87 -8.34 8.19 -1.63
N THR A 88 -8.79 9.09 -0.75
CA THR A 88 -8.22 10.44 -0.59
C THR A 88 -6.76 10.46 -0.12
N PHE A 89 -6.24 9.37 0.45
CA PHE A 89 -4.83 9.24 0.80
C PHE A 89 -3.94 9.29 -0.46
N LEU A 90 -4.40 8.75 -1.59
CA LEU A 90 -3.67 8.71 -2.86
C LEU A 90 -3.36 10.11 -3.41
N GLU A 91 -4.10 11.12 -2.95
CA GLU A 91 -3.89 12.53 -3.32
C GLU A 91 -2.80 13.22 -2.48
N THR A 92 -2.40 12.63 -1.35
CA THR A 92 -1.37 13.17 -0.47
C THR A 92 0.03 12.95 -1.04
N THR A 93 1.03 13.67 -0.50
CA THR A 93 2.45 13.45 -0.87
C THR A 93 2.89 12.00 -0.67
N HIS A 94 2.37 11.32 0.36
CA HIS A 94 2.71 9.93 0.66
C HIS A 94 1.97 8.94 -0.25
N GLY A 95 0.68 9.13 -0.48
CA GLY A 95 -0.11 8.24 -1.34
C GLY A 95 0.27 8.28 -2.82
N LYS A 96 1.03 9.31 -3.23
CA LYS A 96 1.64 9.38 -4.57
C LYS A 96 2.90 8.52 -4.70
N LYS A 97 3.45 7.98 -3.62
CA LYS A 97 4.58 7.04 -3.68
C LYS A 97 4.07 5.62 -3.92
N PRO A 98 4.78 4.80 -4.71
CA PRO A 98 4.49 3.37 -4.81
C PRO A 98 4.47 2.69 -3.44
N CYS A 99 3.46 1.86 -3.17
CA CYS A 99 3.27 1.22 -1.86
C CYS A 99 4.49 0.40 -1.43
N GLN A 100 5.11 -0.29 -2.39
CA GLN A 100 6.27 -1.15 -2.19
C GLN A 100 7.55 -0.38 -1.81
N ASP A 101 7.62 0.93 -2.04
CA ASP A 101 8.80 1.70 -1.64
C ASP A 101 9.02 1.64 -0.13
N CYS A 102 7.92 1.63 0.63
CA CYS A 102 7.94 1.47 2.09
C CYS A 102 7.64 0.03 2.50
N HIS A 103 6.63 -0.61 1.89
CA HIS A 103 6.12 -1.91 2.33
C HIS A 103 6.77 -3.12 1.66
N LYS A 104 7.64 -2.97 0.64
CA LYS A 104 8.46 -4.02 -0.01
C LYS A 104 7.74 -5.21 -0.69
N GLY A 105 6.42 -5.33 -0.57
CA GLY A 105 5.62 -6.39 -1.21
C GLY A 105 5.57 -6.29 -2.75
N ASN A 106 4.84 -7.20 -3.38
CA ASN A 106 4.70 -7.26 -4.83
C ASN A 106 3.51 -6.41 -5.32
N PRO A 107 3.72 -5.27 -6.01
CA PRO A 107 2.65 -4.38 -6.46
C PRO A 107 1.90 -4.90 -7.69
N GLU A 108 2.40 -5.93 -8.37
CA GLU A 108 1.80 -6.44 -9.62
C GLU A 108 0.78 -7.57 -9.36
N SER A 109 0.72 -8.07 -8.13
CA SER A 109 -0.17 -9.17 -7.77
C SER A 109 -1.40 -8.68 -7.00
N ASP A 110 -2.55 -9.28 -7.31
CA ASP A 110 -3.80 -9.15 -6.55
C ASP A 110 -4.16 -10.41 -5.76
N ASP A 111 -3.28 -11.42 -5.75
CA ASP A 111 -3.34 -12.54 -4.83
C ASP A 111 -2.69 -12.14 -3.49
N PRO A 112 -3.40 -12.22 -2.34
CA PRO A 112 -2.84 -11.76 -1.07
C PRO A 112 -1.54 -12.45 -0.66
N ALA A 113 -1.38 -13.75 -0.95
CA ALA A 113 -0.17 -14.48 -0.55
C ALA A 113 1.05 -13.99 -1.35
N THR A 114 0.87 -13.76 -2.65
CA THR A 114 1.90 -13.28 -3.56
C THR A 114 2.18 -11.79 -3.36
N ALA A 115 1.15 -10.97 -3.19
CA ALA A 115 1.26 -9.53 -2.95
C ALA A 115 2.02 -9.22 -1.65
N HIS A 116 1.76 -10.00 -0.60
CA HIS A 116 2.39 -9.82 0.72
C HIS A 116 3.74 -10.55 0.87
N GLN A 117 4.21 -11.29 -0.14
CA GLN A 117 5.50 -11.98 -0.05
C GLN A 117 6.64 -10.96 0.16
N GLY A 118 7.37 -11.09 1.28
CA GLY A 118 8.46 -10.17 1.61
C GLY A 118 8.01 -8.78 2.09
N MET A 119 6.71 -8.58 2.34
CA MET A 119 6.16 -7.31 2.78
C MET A 119 6.60 -6.94 4.20
N VAL A 120 6.99 -5.68 4.41
CA VAL A 120 7.17 -5.06 5.72
C VAL A 120 5.85 -4.46 6.18
N ARG A 121 5.23 -5.10 7.18
CA ARG A 121 3.92 -4.70 7.72
C ARG A 121 3.93 -3.31 8.34
N ASP A 122 5.00 -2.97 9.06
CA ASP A 122 5.15 -1.67 9.71
C ASP A 122 6.54 -1.09 9.42
N PRO A 123 6.68 -0.28 8.35
CA PRO A 123 7.96 0.33 8.00
C PRO A 123 8.48 1.30 9.08
N SER A 124 7.58 1.88 9.89
CA SER A 124 7.95 2.86 10.92
C SER A 124 8.64 2.22 12.13
N LEU A 125 8.37 0.94 12.37
CA LEU A 125 9.02 0.16 13.43
C LEU A 125 10.17 -0.69 12.90
N ALA A 126 10.09 -1.19 11.67
CA ALA A 126 11.09 -2.11 11.13
C ALA A 126 12.38 -1.41 10.72
N ASP A 127 12.29 -0.35 9.91
CA ASP A 127 13.43 0.44 9.43
C ASP A 127 12.97 1.84 8.99
N PRO A 128 12.71 2.75 9.97
CA PRO A 128 12.24 4.09 9.67
C PRO A 128 13.30 4.93 8.95
N GLU A 129 14.60 4.63 9.14
CA GLU A 129 15.69 5.28 8.41
C GLU A 129 15.57 5.02 6.91
N ALA A 130 15.37 3.77 6.49
CA ALA A 130 15.20 3.43 5.09
C ALA A 130 13.85 3.90 4.51
N ALA A 131 12.77 3.85 5.29
CA ALA A 131 11.43 4.19 4.82
C ALA A 131 11.16 5.70 4.75
N CYS A 132 11.67 6.46 5.72
CA CYS A 132 11.30 7.86 5.94
C CYS A 132 12.50 8.82 5.91
N GLY A 133 13.72 8.33 6.16
CA GLY A 133 14.90 9.15 6.40
C GLY A 133 15.33 10.02 5.21
N SER A 134 15.00 9.63 3.98
CA SER A 134 15.33 10.42 2.78
C SER A 134 14.66 11.79 2.74
N CYS A 135 13.56 11.97 3.47
CA CYS A 135 12.83 13.24 3.57
C CYS A 135 12.68 13.74 5.00
N HIS A 136 12.77 12.86 6.00
CA HIS A 136 12.52 13.14 7.41
C HIS A 136 13.68 12.72 8.32
N GLU A 137 14.92 13.01 7.91
CA GLU A 137 16.15 12.59 8.61
C GLU A 137 16.12 12.89 10.12
N ASP A 138 15.88 14.15 10.50
CA ASP A 138 15.90 14.57 11.90
C ASP A 138 14.78 13.92 12.74
N ILE A 139 13.61 13.73 12.14
CA ILE A 139 12.47 13.07 12.80
C ILE A 139 12.83 11.62 13.08
N VAL A 140 13.33 10.91 12.07
CA VAL A 140 13.67 9.49 12.20
C VAL A 140 14.79 9.27 13.21
N LYS A 141 15.82 10.13 13.19
CA LYS A 141 16.95 10.07 14.13
C LYS A 141 16.50 10.14 15.59
N THR A 142 15.42 10.85 15.87
CA THR A 142 14.87 11.00 17.23
C THR A 142 13.76 9.98 17.54
N ALA A 143 12.96 9.58 16.54
CA ALA A 143 11.84 8.65 16.70
C ALA A 143 12.25 7.30 17.33
N LYS A 144 13.42 6.76 16.97
CA LYS A 144 13.95 5.50 17.53
C LYS A 144 14.24 5.53 19.02
N ASN A 145 14.31 6.71 19.62
CA ASN A 145 14.50 6.91 21.05
C ASN A 145 13.19 7.23 21.77
N SER A 146 12.07 7.31 21.06
CA SER A 146 10.77 7.57 21.67
C SER A 146 10.26 6.34 22.43
N LEU A 147 9.45 6.59 23.46
CA LEU A 147 8.78 5.53 24.22
C LEU A 147 7.83 4.68 23.36
N HIS A 148 7.35 5.23 22.24
CA HIS A 148 6.51 4.51 21.28
C HIS A 148 7.30 3.49 20.44
N ALA A 149 8.60 3.73 20.22
CA ALA A 149 9.49 2.81 19.51
C ALA A 149 10.24 1.86 20.45
N LYS A 150 10.58 2.33 21.66
CA LYS A 150 11.23 1.57 22.73
C LYS A 150 10.44 1.74 24.02
N PRO A 151 9.38 0.94 24.25
CA PRO A 151 8.70 0.97 25.53
C PRO A 151 9.71 0.55 26.62
N THR A 152 9.91 1.40 27.61
CA THR A 152 10.77 1.10 28.75
C THR A 152 10.25 -0.16 29.44
N THR A 153 11.03 -1.23 29.45
CA THR A 153 10.77 -2.36 30.33
C THR A 153 11.07 -1.90 31.75
N LEU A 154 10.06 -1.75 32.60
CA LEU A 154 10.20 -1.38 34.02
C LEU A 154 10.83 -2.49 34.89
N LEU A 155 11.74 -3.30 34.33
CA LEU A 155 12.27 -4.51 34.96
C LEU A 155 13.81 -4.64 34.93
N ASP A 156 14.54 -3.54 34.74
CA ASP A 156 15.98 -3.48 35.00
C ASP A 156 16.29 -2.62 36.23
#